data_AF-A0AAU5JI39-F1
#
_entry.id   AF-A0AAU5JI39-F1
#
_cell.length_a   1.000
_cell.length_b   1.000
_cell.length_c   1.000
_cell.angle_alpha   90.00
_cell.angle_beta   90.00
_cell.angle_gamma   90.00
#
_symmetry.space_group_name_H-M   'P 1'
#
loop_
_entity.id
_entity.type
_entity.pdbx_description
1 polymer ?
#
loop_
_entity_poly.entity_id
_entity_poly.type
_entity_poly.pdbx_seq_one_letter_code
_entity_poly.pdbx_strand_id
1 'polypeptide(L)'
;MPSTAGTLRRTAHLLDHFGLHTGDQFIDQTTNAPDLAAAIFFAAEGHIPAEFYTDENTSLEIIAASAPAVAAIRTLSDSLITPAPYTEIAPGLEIPDYIEHVSSWATTKHLFADRPPTVSEVIGALHRAAQAADQLAVFPAQRAA
;
A
#
# COMPACT_ATOMS: atom_id res chain seq x y z
N MET A 1 -16.45 -6.20 -7.21
CA MET A 1 -15.26 -5.48 -6.71
C MET A 1 -14.33 -6.48 -6.03
N PRO A 2 -13.01 -6.30 -6.14
CA PRO A 2 -12.03 -7.01 -5.31
C PRO A 2 -12.38 -6.99 -3.82
N SER A 3 -12.13 -8.07 -3.10
CA SER A 3 -12.00 -7.99 -1.64
C SER A 3 -10.63 -7.42 -1.26
N THR A 4 -10.50 -6.79 -0.10
CA THR A 4 -9.23 -6.28 0.43
C THR A 4 -8.14 -7.36 0.44
N ALA A 5 -8.47 -8.55 0.96
CA ALA A 5 -7.54 -9.67 0.97
C ALA A 5 -7.15 -10.14 -0.45
N GLY A 6 -8.10 -10.12 -1.39
CA GLY A 6 -7.85 -10.43 -2.80
C GLY A 6 -6.91 -9.42 -3.46
N THR A 7 -7.08 -8.13 -3.19
CA THR A 7 -6.19 -7.07 -3.65
C THR A 7 -4.78 -7.27 -3.12
N LEU A 8 -4.61 -7.46 -1.80
CA LEU A 8 -3.29 -7.64 -1.18
C LEU A 8 -2.54 -8.87 -1.73
N ARG A 9 -3.24 -9.99 -1.99
CA ARG A 9 -2.64 -11.17 -2.64
C ARG A 9 -2.24 -10.88 -4.09
N ARG A 10 -3.07 -10.16 -4.85
CA ARG A 10 -2.71 -9.74 -6.21
C ARG A 10 -1.51 -8.81 -6.23
N THR A 11 -1.42 -7.88 -5.27
CA THR A 11 -0.23 -7.03 -5.10
C THR A 11 1.02 -7.87 -4.88
N ALA A 12 0.96 -8.90 -4.03
CA ALA A 12 2.10 -9.80 -3.82
C ALA A 12 2.55 -10.48 -5.13
N HIS A 13 1.61 -10.95 -5.96
CA HIS A 13 1.92 -11.50 -7.28
C HIS A 13 2.53 -10.46 -8.24
N LEU A 14 2.04 -9.22 -8.21
CA LEU A 14 2.61 -8.15 -9.03
C LEU A 14 4.06 -7.82 -8.62
N LEU A 15 4.34 -7.75 -7.32
CA LEU A 15 5.70 -7.47 -6.84
C LEU A 15 6.68 -8.62 -7.08
N ASP A 16 6.20 -9.87 -7.03
CA ASP A 16 7.01 -11.04 -7.41
C ASP A 16 7.42 -10.99 -8.89
N HIS A 17 6.52 -10.49 -9.75
CA HIS A 17 6.75 -10.43 -11.19
C HIS A 17 7.54 -9.19 -11.64
N PHE A 18 7.16 -8.00 -11.16
CA PHE A 18 7.71 -6.71 -11.60
C PHE A 18 8.83 -6.18 -10.69
N GLY A 19 8.99 -6.76 -9.50
CA GLY A 19 9.85 -6.20 -8.47
C GLY A 19 9.18 -5.06 -7.70
N LEU A 20 10.00 -4.33 -6.94
CA LEU A 20 9.59 -3.18 -6.14
C LEU A 20 10.46 -1.99 -6.53
N HIS A 21 9.84 -0.88 -6.88
CA HIS A 21 10.54 0.39 -7.10
C HIS A 21 10.73 1.15 -5.80
N THR A 22 11.85 1.87 -5.71
CA THR A 22 12.27 2.60 -4.51
C THR A 22 12.75 4.02 -4.83
N GLY A 23 12.36 4.58 -5.99
CA GLY A 23 12.69 5.93 -6.40
C GLY A 23 11.53 6.90 -6.17
N ASP A 24 11.65 8.09 -6.75
CA ASP A 24 10.76 9.24 -6.46
C ASP A 24 9.39 9.17 -7.18
N GLN A 25 9.22 8.28 -8.16
CA GLN A 25 7.95 8.12 -8.88
C GLN A 25 7.26 6.84 -8.46
N PHE A 26 5.95 6.75 -8.69
CA PHE A 26 5.18 5.57 -8.31
C PHE A 26 5.46 4.35 -9.22
N ILE A 27 5.98 4.55 -10.43
CA ILE A 27 6.45 3.49 -11.32
C ILE A 27 7.79 3.88 -11.94
N ASP A 28 8.72 2.94 -11.96
CA ASP A 28 9.99 3.07 -12.66
C ASP A 28 9.82 3.08 -14.19
N GLN A 29 10.25 4.15 -14.86
CA GLN A 29 10.12 4.25 -16.32
C GLN A 29 10.96 3.23 -17.11
N THR A 30 12.01 2.67 -16.51
CA THR A 30 12.95 1.77 -17.21
C THR A 30 12.54 0.30 -17.05
N THR A 31 12.12 -0.07 -15.84
CA THR A 31 11.83 -1.46 -15.44
C THR A 31 10.34 -1.74 -15.31
N ASN A 32 9.49 -0.70 -15.25
CA ASN A 32 8.07 -0.78 -14.88
C ASN A 32 7.83 -1.37 -13.49
N ALA A 33 8.84 -1.42 -12.63
CA ALA A 33 8.67 -1.81 -11.24
C ALA A 33 7.78 -0.77 -10.53
N PRO A 34 6.73 -1.19 -9.81
CA PRO A 34 5.89 -0.28 -9.07
C PRO A 34 6.41 -0.02 -7.65
N ASP A 35 6.14 1.17 -7.12
CA ASP A 35 6.09 1.40 -5.67
C ASP A 35 4.98 0.54 -5.05
N LEU A 36 5.06 0.29 -3.74
CA LEU A 36 4.09 -0.54 -3.04
C LEU A 36 2.66 0.02 -3.12
N ALA A 37 2.43 1.32 -2.95
CA ALA A 37 1.09 1.89 -3.05
C ALA A 37 0.55 1.83 -4.48
N ALA A 38 1.41 2.04 -5.48
CA ALA A 38 1.05 1.88 -6.88
C ALA A 38 0.70 0.44 -7.25
N ALA A 39 1.44 -0.54 -6.73
CA ALA A 39 1.15 -1.96 -6.91
C ALA A 39 -0.19 -2.35 -6.29
N ILE A 40 -0.55 -1.76 -5.15
CA ILE A 40 -1.86 -1.94 -4.51
C ILE A 40 -2.97 -1.33 -5.37
N PHE A 41 -2.78 -0.11 -5.86
CA PHE A 41 -3.72 0.52 -6.79
C PHE A 41 -3.93 -0.33 -8.05
N PHE A 42 -2.84 -0.78 -8.67
CA PHE A 42 -2.92 -1.61 -9.87
C PHE A 42 -3.66 -2.93 -9.61
N ALA A 43 -3.41 -3.58 -8.47
CA ALA A 43 -4.11 -4.79 -8.06
C ALA A 43 -5.62 -4.57 -7.79
N ALA A 44 -6.01 -3.35 -7.40
CA ALA A 44 -7.38 -2.96 -7.10
C ALA A 44 -8.16 -2.55 -8.36
N GLU A 45 -7.58 -1.68 -9.18
CA GLU A 45 -8.27 -1.05 -10.33
C GLU A 45 -7.97 -1.75 -11.66
N GLY A 46 -6.88 -2.52 -11.75
CA GLY A 46 -6.53 -3.28 -12.95
C GLY A 46 -5.88 -2.46 -14.07
N HIS A 47 -5.52 -1.20 -13.82
CA HIS A 47 -4.76 -0.34 -14.72
C HIS A 47 -3.73 0.51 -13.97
N ILE A 48 -2.76 1.07 -14.71
CA ILE A 48 -1.76 2.03 -14.20
C ILE A 48 -1.95 3.35 -14.96
N PRO A 49 -2.27 4.47 -14.28
CA PRO A 49 -2.34 5.80 -14.88
C PRO A 49 -0.97 6.28 -15.38
N ALA A 50 -0.94 7.13 -16.40
CA ALA A 50 0.32 7.63 -16.96
C ALA A 50 1.06 8.57 -15.97
N GLU A 51 0.29 9.23 -15.10
CA GLU A 51 0.75 10.13 -14.05
C GLU A 51 1.70 9.43 -13.08
N PHE A 52 1.53 8.12 -12.85
CA PHE A 52 2.39 7.35 -11.93
C PHE A 52 3.86 7.31 -12.36
N TYR A 53 4.14 7.60 -13.63
CA TYR A 53 5.50 7.66 -14.17
C TYR A 53 6.13 9.05 -14.09
N THR A 54 5.35 10.12 -13.85
CA THR A 54 5.80 11.50 -14.11
C THR A 54 5.29 12.59 -13.16
N ASP A 55 4.23 12.34 -12.40
CA ASP A 55 3.59 13.31 -11.51
C ASP A 55 3.15 12.62 -10.20
N GLU A 56 4.02 12.72 -9.21
CA GLU A 56 3.82 12.14 -7.87
C GLU A 56 2.56 12.70 -7.18
N ASN A 57 2.33 14.01 -7.25
CA ASN A 57 1.21 14.65 -6.56
C ASN A 57 -0.13 14.17 -7.14
N THR A 58 -0.25 14.17 -8.47
CA THR A 58 -1.45 13.66 -9.12
C THR A 58 -1.63 12.16 -8.86
N SER A 59 -0.54 11.40 -8.77
CA SER A 59 -0.58 9.97 -8.41
C SER A 59 -1.15 9.74 -7.00
N LEU A 60 -0.73 10.54 -6.02
CA LEU A 60 -1.26 10.50 -4.66
C LEU A 60 -2.77 10.77 -4.65
N GLU A 61 -3.23 11.79 -5.38
CA GLU A 61 -4.66 12.11 -5.51
C GLU A 61 -5.46 10.96 -6.13
N ILE A 62 -4.93 10.34 -7.20
CA ILE A 62 -5.56 9.18 -7.85
C ILE A 62 -5.66 7.99 -6.90
N ILE A 63 -4.59 7.67 -6.17
CA ILE A 63 -4.60 6.57 -5.20
C ILE A 63 -5.60 6.86 -4.08
N ALA A 64 -5.59 8.08 -3.53
CA ALA A 64 -6.49 8.51 -2.46
C ALA A 64 -7.97 8.47 -2.88
N ALA A 65 -8.26 8.68 -4.17
CA ALA A 65 -9.62 8.58 -4.72
C ALA A 65 -10.12 7.13 -4.89
N SER A 66 -9.23 6.13 -4.94
CA SER A 66 -9.60 4.72 -5.05
C SER A 66 -9.94 4.12 -3.68
N ALA A 67 -11.22 4.05 -3.36
CA ALA A 67 -11.72 3.37 -2.15
C ALA A 67 -11.16 1.94 -1.95
N PRO A 68 -11.13 1.05 -2.97
CA PRO A 68 -10.57 -0.29 -2.78
C PRO A 68 -9.04 -0.29 -2.58
N ALA A 69 -8.30 0.62 -3.22
CA ALA A 69 -6.86 0.76 -2.98
C ALA A 69 -6.58 1.26 -1.56
N VAL A 70 -7.25 2.34 -1.14
CA VAL A 70 -7.11 2.91 0.21
C VAL A 70 -7.48 1.90 1.30
N ALA A 71 -8.52 1.08 1.10
CA ALA A 71 -8.87 0.03 2.05
C ALA A 71 -7.75 -1.02 2.22
N ALA A 72 -7.09 -1.41 1.12
CA ALA A 72 -5.96 -2.33 1.16
C ALA A 72 -4.70 -1.68 1.75
N ILE A 73 -4.40 -0.43 1.38
CA ILE A 73 -3.26 0.34 1.94
C ILE A 73 -3.41 0.49 3.46
N ARG A 74 -4.59 0.89 3.95
CA ARG A 74 -4.87 0.97 5.39
C ARG A 74 -4.69 -0.37 6.09
N THR A 75 -5.26 -1.43 5.53
CA THR A 75 -5.15 -2.78 6.10
C THR A 75 -3.70 -3.25 6.19
N LEU A 76 -2.89 -2.98 5.16
CA LEU A 76 -1.47 -3.27 5.20
C LEU A 76 -0.77 -2.43 6.26
N SER A 77 -0.95 -1.10 6.23
CA SER A 77 -0.38 -0.17 7.21
C SER A 77 -0.66 -0.60 8.64
N ASP A 78 -1.91 -0.93 8.97
CA ASP A 78 -2.31 -1.33 10.33
C ASP A 78 -1.69 -2.66 10.77
N SER A 79 -1.19 -3.46 9.82
CA SER A 79 -0.46 -4.70 10.11
C SER A 79 1.05 -4.50 10.30
N LEU A 80 1.56 -3.31 9.99
CA LEU A 80 2.97 -2.96 10.17
C LEU A 80 3.24 -2.58 11.62
N ILE A 81 4.48 -2.80 12.05
CA ILE A 81 4.90 -2.53 13.44
C ILE A 81 5.04 -1.02 13.70
N THR A 82 5.38 -0.26 12.67
CA THR A 82 5.52 1.20 12.74
C THR A 82 4.15 1.86 12.62
N PRO A 83 3.90 2.96 13.35
CA PRO A 83 2.69 3.75 13.14
C PRO A 83 2.79 4.56 11.84
N ALA A 84 1.64 4.82 11.21
CA ALA A 84 1.57 5.76 10.10
C ALA A 84 1.95 7.18 10.56
N PRO A 85 2.71 7.95 9.76
CA PRO A 85 2.93 9.35 10.02
C PRO A 85 1.61 10.13 9.85
N TYR A 86 1.58 11.36 10.35
CA TYR A 86 0.45 12.26 10.18
C TYR A 86 0.83 13.38 9.21
N THR A 87 -0.10 13.73 8.33
CA THR A 87 0.02 14.84 7.38
C THR A 87 -1.02 15.91 7.74
N GLU A 88 -0.58 17.17 7.79
CA GLU A 88 -1.45 18.32 8.00
C GLU A 88 -2.19 18.65 6.70
N ILE A 89 -3.53 18.58 6.73
CA ILE A 89 -4.40 18.87 5.57
C ILE A 89 -5.05 20.25 5.62
N ALA A 90 -5.04 20.88 6.79
CA ALA A 90 -5.44 22.26 7.04
C ALA A 90 -4.81 22.71 8.38
N PRO A 91 -4.67 24.02 8.64
CA PRO A 91 -4.08 24.52 9.88
C PRO A 91 -4.65 23.87 11.15
N GLY A 92 -3.84 23.08 11.84
CA GLY A 92 -4.20 22.35 13.05
C GLY A 92 -5.07 21.09 12.85
N LEU A 93 -5.20 20.61 11.61
CA LEU A 93 -5.93 19.39 11.26
C LEU A 93 -4.99 18.39 10.57
N GLU A 94 -4.69 17.32 11.28
CA GLU A 94 -3.82 16.25 10.82
C GLU A 94 -4.60 14.95 10.61
N ILE A 95 -4.21 14.17 9.60
CA ILE A 95 -4.73 12.82 9.36
C ILE A 95 -3.59 11.82 9.17
N PRO A 96 -3.78 10.53 9.50
CA PRO A 96 -2.78 9.51 9.20
C PRO A 96 -2.55 9.38 7.69
N ASP A 97 -1.29 9.42 7.28
CA ASP A 97 -0.86 9.27 5.89
C ASP A 97 -0.46 7.82 5.60
N TYR A 98 -1.46 7.02 5.28
CA TYR A 98 -1.28 5.59 5.04
C TYR A 98 -0.55 5.29 3.72
N ILE A 99 -0.65 6.18 2.73
CA ILE A 99 0.03 6.01 1.44
C ILE A 99 1.53 6.20 1.67
N GLU A 100 1.91 7.33 2.27
CA GLU A 100 3.30 7.60 2.65
C GLU A 100 3.84 6.50 3.57
N HIS A 101 3.04 6.03 4.54
CA HIS A 101 3.49 4.99 5.45
C HIS A 101 3.95 3.72 4.72
N VAL A 102 3.15 3.18 3.80
CA VAL A 102 3.49 1.91 3.14
C VAL A 102 4.63 2.08 2.14
N SER A 103 4.64 3.16 1.36
CA SER A 103 5.70 3.46 0.39
C SER A 103 7.04 3.70 1.09
N SER A 104 7.05 4.52 2.15
CA SER A 104 8.25 4.77 2.97
C SER A 104 8.70 3.51 3.72
N TRP A 105 7.78 2.72 4.28
CA TRP A 105 8.11 1.46 4.96
C TRP A 105 8.85 0.48 4.05
N ALA A 106 8.45 0.38 2.78
CA ALA A 106 9.04 -0.54 1.82
C ALA A 106 10.44 -0.10 1.33
N THR A 107 10.76 1.19 1.44
CA THR A 107 11.97 1.80 0.87
C THR A 107 12.97 2.29 1.92
N THR A 108 12.54 2.44 3.17
CA THR A 108 13.35 3.02 4.25
C THR A 108 13.71 1.97 5.30
N LYS A 109 14.93 2.06 5.84
CA LYS A 109 15.32 1.23 6.99
C LYS A 109 14.59 1.68 8.26
N HIS A 110 14.08 0.74 9.03
CA HIS A 110 13.53 1.04 10.35
C HIS A 110 14.63 1.30 11.40
N LEU A 111 14.25 1.91 12.53
CA LEU A 111 15.17 2.35 13.60
C LEU A 111 16.12 1.25 14.14
N PHE A 112 15.75 -0.02 13.96
CA PHE A 112 16.52 -1.19 14.40
C PHE A 112 16.88 -2.15 13.25
N ALA A 113 16.74 -1.72 12.00
CA ALA A 113 17.05 -2.50 10.82
C ALA A 113 18.30 -1.95 10.11
N ASP A 114 19.13 -2.86 9.60
CA ASP A 114 20.33 -2.50 8.84
C ASP A 114 20.02 -2.11 7.39
N ARG A 115 18.82 -2.44 6.90
CA ARG A 115 18.35 -2.19 5.54
C ARG A 115 16.82 -2.03 5.49
N PRO A 116 16.28 -1.45 4.40
CA PRO A 116 14.86 -1.57 4.09
C PRO A 116 14.43 -3.05 3.93
N PRO A 117 13.12 -3.33 4.00
CA PRO A 117 12.58 -4.65 3.67
C PRO A 117 12.98 -5.10 2.26
N THR A 118 13.26 -6.39 2.10
CA THR A 118 13.38 -7.02 0.78
C THR A 118 12.00 -7.23 0.17
N VAL A 119 11.94 -7.39 -1.15
CA VAL A 119 10.69 -7.74 -1.87
C VAL A 119 9.99 -8.96 -1.25
N SER A 120 10.73 -10.00 -0.88
CA SER A 120 10.15 -11.19 -0.23
C SER A 120 9.56 -10.89 1.17
N GLU A 121 10.16 -9.99 1.94
CA GLU A 121 9.61 -9.55 3.23
C GLU A 121 8.34 -8.71 3.05
N VAL A 122 8.31 -7.85 2.02
CA VAL A 122 7.11 -7.10 1.60
C VAL A 122 5.98 -8.04 1.20
N ILE A 123 6.27 -9.03 0.34
CA ILE A 123 5.32 -10.08 -0.06
C ILE A 123 4.80 -10.85 1.17
N GLY A 124 5.69 -11.20 2.11
CA GLY A 124 5.29 -11.84 3.36
C GLY A 124 4.36 -10.98 4.21
N ALA A 125 4.58 -9.66 4.27
CA ALA A 125 3.69 -8.73 4.97
C ALA A 125 2.32 -8.63 4.30
N LEU A 126 2.27 -8.52 2.96
CA LEU A 126 1.03 -8.54 2.18
C LEU A 126 0.19 -9.79 2.44
N HIS A 127 0.82 -10.96 2.49
CA HIS A 127 0.11 -12.21 2.79
C HIS A 127 -0.46 -12.25 4.22
N ARG A 128 0.30 -11.77 5.22
CA ARG A 128 -0.19 -11.67 6.61
C ARG A 128 -1.35 -10.69 6.73
N ALA A 129 -1.24 -9.52 6.09
CA ALA A 129 -2.31 -8.53 6.04
C ALA A 129 -3.57 -9.09 5.36
N ALA A 130 -3.41 -9.81 4.24
CA ALA A 130 -4.51 -10.48 3.56
C ALA A 130 -5.20 -11.53 4.44
N GLN A 131 -4.42 -12.32 5.19
CA GLN A 131 -4.94 -13.30 6.13
C GLN A 131 -5.74 -12.64 7.26
N ALA A 132 -5.23 -11.55 7.83
CA ALA A 132 -5.94 -10.79 8.86
C ALA A 132 -7.26 -10.21 8.32
N ALA A 133 -7.24 -9.67 7.10
CA ALA A 133 -8.43 -9.15 6.43
C ALA A 133 -9.52 -10.22 6.22
N ASP A 134 -9.13 -11.43 5.80
CA ASP A 134 -10.08 -12.54 5.68
C ASP A 134 -10.68 -12.93 7.04
N GLN A 135 -9.86 -12.96 8.10
CA GLN A 135 -10.36 -13.26 9.45
C GLN A 135 -11.40 -12.25 9.92
N LEU A 136 -11.17 -10.95 9.66
CA LEU A 136 -12.14 -9.89 9.98
C LEU A 136 -13.43 -10.01 9.16
N ALA A 137 -13.36 -10.52 7.93
CA ALA A 137 -14.53 -10.75 7.09
C ALA A 137 -15.35 -12.00 7.48
N VAL A 138 -14.71 -13.00 8.11
CA VAL A 138 -15.34 -14.25 8.55
C VAL A 138 -16.17 -14.08 9.82
N PHE A 139 -15.85 -13.11 10.69
CA PHE A 139 -16.70 -12.75 11.83
C PHE A 139 -17.72 -11.69 11.39
N PRO A 140 -19.01 -12.03 11.18
CA PRO A 140 -20.02 -10.99 11.06
C PRO A 140 -20.01 -10.23 12.38
N ALA A 141 -19.95 -8.89 12.30
CA ALA A 141 -20.17 -8.03 13.44
C ALA A 141 -21.42 -8.52 14.17
N GLN A 142 -21.23 -9.13 15.34
CA GLN A 142 -22.29 -9.35 16.31
C GLN A 142 -22.76 -7.94 16.68
N ARG A 143 -23.70 -7.41 15.89
CA ARG A 143 -24.45 -6.22 16.26
C ARG A 143 -25.16 -6.59 17.54
N ALA A 144 -24.68 -6.01 18.64
CA ALA A 144 -25.36 -5.96 19.91
C ALA A 144 -26.84 -5.64 19.66
N ALA A 145 -27.70 -6.48 20.23
CA ALA A 145 -29.14 -6.29 20.28
C ALA A 145 -29.51 -5.08 21.16
#